data_AF-A0A7W4VC35-F1
#
_entry.id   AF-A0A7W4VC35-F1
#
_cell.length_a   1.000
_cell.length_b   1.000
_cell.length_c   1.000
_cell.angle_alpha   90.00
_cell.angle_beta   90.00
_cell.angle_gamma   90.00
#
_symmetry.space_group_name_H-M   'P 1'
#
loop_
_entity.id
_entity.type
_entity.pdbx_description
1 polymer ?
#
loop_
_entity_poly.entity_id
_entity_poly.type
_entity_poly.pdbx_seq_one_letter_code
_entity_poly.pdbx_strand_id
1 'polypeptide(L)'
;MHKFLSIATAMVLCGASGMAFAHNCPNEMKAIDAKLSTNPKLSTEDAAKVSKLRADGEAYHKAGKHDESMKSLLEAKKILGM
;
A
#
# COMPACT_ATOMS: atom_id res chain seq x y z
N MET A 1 15.49 18.89 -45.96
CA MET A 1 14.92 17.59 -45.52
C MET A 1 14.55 17.73 -44.07
N HIS A 2 13.42 18.40 -43.84
CA HIS A 2 13.00 18.80 -42.52
C HIS A 2 11.82 17.96 -42.09
N LYS A 3 11.94 17.47 -40.86
CA LYS A 3 10.86 17.15 -39.95
C LYS A 3 10.25 15.76 -40.16
N PHE A 4 9.87 15.19 -39.02
CA PHE A 4 8.96 14.06 -38.86
C PHE A 4 9.55 12.65 -38.96
N LEU A 5 10.47 12.30 -38.05
CA LEU A 5 10.42 10.94 -37.48
C LEU A 5 11.15 10.86 -36.13
N SER A 6 10.65 11.60 -35.14
CA SER A 6 11.10 11.44 -33.75
C SER A 6 9.93 11.73 -32.82
N ILE A 7 9.00 10.78 -32.75
CA ILE A 7 7.93 10.70 -31.75
C ILE A 7 7.89 9.21 -31.38
N ALA A 8 8.64 8.79 -30.37
CA ALA A 8 8.13 8.67 -29.00
C ALA A 8 6.90 7.75 -28.92
N THR A 9 7.12 6.47 -28.61
CA THR A 9 6.12 5.63 -27.94
C THR A 9 6.86 4.79 -26.90
N ALA A 10 7.28 5.48 -25.84
CA ALA A 10 7.36 4.87 -24.52
C ALA A 10 5.94 4.64 -23.99
N MET A 11 5.81 3.75 -23.01
CA MET A 11 4.59 3.37 -22.28
C MET A 11 3.82 2.17 -22.85
N VAL A 12 4.37 0.98 -22.61
CA VAL A 12 3.54 -0.14 -22.12
C VAL A 12 4.26 -0.73 -20.90
N LEU A 13 4.04 -0.11 -19.74
CA LEU A 13 4.37 -0.68 -18.43
C LEU A 13 3.18 -0.52 -17.47
N CYS A 14 1.98 -0.85 -17.95
CA CYS A 14 0.79 -0.97 -17.12
C CYS A 14 0.52 -2.46 -16.88
N GLY A 15 1.14 -3.05 -15.85
CA GLY A 15 0.88 -4.45 -15.51
C GLY A 15 1.60 -5.02 -14.29
N ALA A 16 2.58 -4.32 -13.69
CA ALA A 16 3.41 -4.88 -12.61
C ALA A 16 3.11 -4.32 -11.20
N SER A 17 2.06 -3.51 -11.00
CA SER A 17 1.79 -2.90 -9.69
C SER A 17 1.36 -3.89 -8.60
N GLY A 18 0.97 -5.12 -8.96
CA GLY A 18 0.65 -6.17 -7.98
C GLY A 18 1.88 -6.84 -7.35
N MET A 19 2.99 -6.97 -8.10
CA MET A 19 4.15 -7.75 -7.67
C MET A 19 5.17 -6.91 -6.88
N ALA A 20 5.23 -5.61 -7.14
CA ALA A 20 6.16 -4.70 -6.44
C ALA A 20 5.77 -4.45 -4.97
N PHE A 21 4.56 -4.87 -4.57
CA PHE A 21 4.00 -4.56 -3.25
C PHE A 21 4.40 -5.56 -2.17
N ALA A 22 4.66 -6.83 -2.52
CA ALA A 22 5.05 -7.87 -1.55
C ALA A 22 6.28 -7.48 -0.72
N HIS A 23 7.24 -6.75 -1.32
CA HIS A 23 8.43 -6.24 -0.63
C HIS A 23 8.28 -4.82 -0.06
N ASN A 24 7.11 -4.18 -0.18
CA ASN A 24 6.88 -2.78 0.21
C ASN A 24 6.27 -2.62 1.62
N CYS A 25 6.10 -3.72 2.38
CA CYS A 25 5.42 -3.73 3.68
C CYS A 25 5.80 -2.56 4.61
N PRO A 26 7.10 -2.21 4.80
CA PRO A 26 7.47 -1.09 5.68
C PRO A 26 6.95 0.28 5.24
N ASN A 27 6.85 0.53 3.92
CA ASN A 27 6.34 1.79 3.41
C ASN A 27 4.82 1.87 3.57
N GLU A 28 4.12 0.75 3.43
CA GLU A 28 2.67 0.67 3.61
C GLU A 28 2.28 0.84 5.08
N MET A 29 3.05 0.25 5.99
CA MET A 29 2.97 0.51 7.42
C MET A 29 3.12 2.00 7.73
N LYS A 30 4.19 2.64 7.22
CA LYS A 30 4.41 4.08 7.39
C LYS A 30 3.27 4.93 6.83
N ALA A 31 2.71 4.56 5.68
CA ALA A 31 1.60 5.29 5.08
C ALA A 31 0.33 5.21 5.95
N ILE A 32 0.02 4.01 6.49
CA ILE A 32 -1.07 3.81 7.44
C ILE A 32 -0.83 4.64 8.71
N ASP A 33 0.37 4.59 9.29
CA ASP A 33 0.73 5.32 10.50
C ASP A 33 0.61 6.85 10.29
N ALA A 34 1.05 7.33 9.14
CA ALA A 34 0.91 8.74 8.75
C ALA A 34 -0.56 9.14 8.62
N LYS A 35 -1.41 8.31 8.00
CA LYS A 35 -2.84 8.57 7.88
C LYS A 35 -3.53 8.55 9.25
N LEU A 36 -3.22 7.61 10.13
CA LEU A 36 -3.75 7.57 11.49
C LEU A 36 -3.34 8.81 12.30
N SER A 37 -2.12 9.31 12.09
CA SER A 37 -1.62 10.53 12.74
C SER A 37 -2.41 11.79 12.36
N THR A 38 -3.15 11.78 11.25
CA THR A 38 -4.06 12.89 10.89
C THR A 38 -5.39 12.84 11.65
N ASN A 39 -5.58 11.89 12.58
CA ASN A 39 -6.82 11.66 13.32
C ASN A 39 -8.05 11.57 12.41
N PRO A 40 -8.07 10.61 11.46
CA PRO A 40 -9.20 10.45 10.55
C PRO A 40 -10.47 10.12 11.35
N LYS A 41 -11.62 10.63 10.88
CA LYS A 41 -12.91 10.28 11.48
C LYS A 41 -13.22 8.81 11.16
N LEU A 42 -13.12 7.95 12.16
CA LEU A 42 -13.42 6.52 12.09
C LEU A 42 -14.44 6.16 13.16
N SER A 43 -15.24 5.12 12.91
CA SER A 43 -15.99 4.46 13.97
C SER A 43 -15.01 3.82 14.97
N THR A 44 -15.47 3.54 16.20
CA THR A 44 -14.64 2.85 17.20
C THR A 44 -14.21 1.47 16.70
N GLU A 45 -15.11 0.79 16.00
CA GLU A 45 -14.89 -0.52 15.39
C GLU A 45 -13.83 -0.46 14.29
N ASP A 46 -13.91 0.53 13.40
CA ASP A 46 -12.93 0.71 12.32
C ASP A 46 -11.55 1.10 12.85
N ALA A 47 -11.50 1.98 13.86
CA ALA A 47 -10.23 2.36 14.50
C ALA A 47 -9.53 1.14 15.13
N ALA A 48 -10.29 0.28 15.83
CA ALA A 48 -9.78 -0.96 16.39
C ALA A 48 -9.32 -1.93 15.30
N LYS A 49 -10.11 -2.09 14.23
CA LYS A 49 -9.79 -2.97 13.11
C LYS A 49 -8.52 -2.52 12.37
N VAL A 50 -8.39 -1.24 12.06
CA VAL A 50 -7.19 -0.67 11.42
C VAL A 50 -5.95 -0.87 12.29
N SER A 51 -6.05 -0.59 13.59
CA SER A 51 -4.94 -0.77 14.53
C SER A 51 -4.47 -2.23 14.59
N LYS A 52 -5.42 -3.17 14.66
CA LYS A 52 -5.12 -4.60 14.63
C LYS A 52 -4.47 -5.01 13.31
N LEU A 53 -5.02 -4.61 12.17
CA LEU A 53 -4.49 -4.95 10.85
C LEU A 53 -3.08 -4.38 10.64
N ARG A 54 -2.80 -3.19 11.14
CA ARG A 54 -1.46 -2.58 11.12
C ARG A 54 -0.47 -3.35 12.00
N ALA A 55 -0.88 -3.78 13.18
CA ALA A 55 -0.04 -4.60 14.07
C ALA A 55 0.22 -6.00 13.47
N ASP A 56 -0.83 -6.65 12.95
CA ASP A 56 -0.74 -7.95 12.28
C ASP A 56 0.19 -7.87 11.06
N GLY A 57 0.09 -6.81 10.26
CA GLY A 57 0.98 -6.57 9.13
C GLY A 57 2.45 -6.55 9.52
N GLU A 58 2.79 -5.84 10.60
CA GLU A 58 4.16 -5.82 11.12
C GLU A 58 4.63 -7.17 11.66
N ALA A 59 3.76 -7.89 12.36
CA ALA A 59 4.06 -9.22 12.87
C ALA A 59 4.35 -10.20 11.73
N TYR A 60 3.52 -10.19 10.68
CA TYR A 60 3.74 -11.00 9.48
C TYR A 60 5.03 -10.61 8.76
N HIS A 61 5.32 -9.31 8.61
CA HIS A 61 6.57 -8.85 8.02
C HIS A 61 7.79 -9.37 8.78
N LYS A 62 7.80 -9.24 10.12
CA LYS A 62 8.87 -9.76 10.98
C LYS A 62 9.03 -11.28 10.90
N ALA A 63 7.94 -11.99 10.61
CA ALA A 63 7.93 -13.44 10.41
C ALA A 63 8.29 -13.89 8.97
N GLY A 64 8.61 -12.97 8.05
CA GLY A 64 8.87 -13.28 6.64
C GLY A 64 7.62 -13.60 5.81
N LYS A 65 6.43 -13.43 6.39
CA LYS A 65 5.12 -13.68 5.78
C LYS A 65 4.65 -12.45 5.00
N HIS A 66 5.33 -12.14 3.90
CA HIS A 66 5.14 -10.88 3.18
C HIS A 66 3.75 -10.75 2.54
N ASP A 67 3.18 -11.83 2.04
CA ASP A 67 1.85 -11.80 1.42
C ASP A 67 0.75 -11.58 2.48
N GLU A 68 0.85 -12.22 3.64
CA GLU A 68 -0.07 -12.01 4.76
C GLU A 68 0.08 -10.62 5.36
N SER A 69 1.31 -10.12 5.47
CA SER A 69 1.58 -8.73 5.83
C SER A 69 0.84 -7.80 4.88
N MET A 70 1.03 -8.02 3.57
CA MET A 70 0.44 -7.12 2.61
C MET A 70 -1.08 -7.17 2.57
N LYS A 71 -1.65 -8.37 2.69
CA LYS A 71 -3.10 -8.55 2.78
C LYS A 71 -3.69 -7.77 3.96
N SER A 72 -3.03 -7.83 5.12
CA SER A 72 -3.48 -7.10 6.32
C SER A 72 -3.41 -5.58 6.12
N LEU A 73 -2.28 -5.09 5.60
CA LEU A 73 -2.06 -3.65 5.39
C LEU A 73 -2.99 -3.07 4.30
N LEU A 74 -3.28 -3.81 3.24
CA LEU A 74 -4.24 -3.37 2.21
C LEU A 74 -5.67 -3.25 2.74
N GLU A 75 -6.10 -4.18 3.60
CA GLU A 75 -7.40 -4.07 4.26
C GLU A 75 -7.46 -2.86 5.20
N ALA A 76 -6.36 -2.56 5.92
CA ALA A 76 -6.28 -1.35 6.75
C ALA A 76 -6.41 -0.08 5.90
N LYS A 77 -5.70 -0.02 4.77
CA LYS A 77 -5.76 1.10 3.82
C LYS A 77 -7.16 1.31 3.26
N LYS A 78 -7.86 0.22 2.93
CA LYS A 78 -9.26 0.28 2.46
C LYS A 78 -10.18 0.95 3.48
N ILE A 79 -10.07 0.60 4.76
CA ILE A 79 -10.86 1.22 5.83
C ILE A 79 -10.50 2.72 5.99
N LEU A 80 -9.22 3.05 5.82
CA LEU A 80 -8.71 4.43 5.87
C LEU A 80 -9.01 5.26 4.61
N GLY A 81 -9.61 4.67 3.58
CA GLY A 81 -9.88 5.32 2.30
C GLY A 81 -8.62 5.74 1.55
N MET A 82 -7.58 4.90 1.59
CA MET A 82 -6.28 5.11 0.93
C MET A 82 -6.10 4.24 -0.32
#